data_AF-A0A2N2YVM9-F1
#
_entry.id   AF-A0A2N2YVM9-F1
#
_cell.length_a   1.000
_cell.length_b   1.000
_cell.length_c   1.000
_cell.angle_alpha   90.00
_cell.angle_beta   90.00
_cell.angle_gamma   90.00
#
_symmetry.space_group_name_H-M   'P 1'
#
loop_
_entity.id
_entity.type
_entity.pdbx_description
1 polymer ?
#
loop_
_entity_poly.entity_id
_entity_poly.type
_entity_poly.pdbx_seq_one_letter_code
_entity_poly.pdbx_strand_id
1 'polypeptide(L)'
;MPQEFTFDSQFENGNFNADKPSGEIFNKTNSVVPDFNWGIAYIHSDKNLNINPYAGISLFHISMPKESFTSADGERLPIRWVFNGGAKFKVNDKLVIDGRGLFLLQKSAKEINFGALAYYTMPDEDYTVLGGVDIRWNDAVIFNLGLKHKSIIYRLSYDYNTSSLNNFSSGRGGTELSIIYSPGKRRNTPSYQ
;
A
#
# COMPACT_ATOMS: atom_id res chain seq x y z
N MET A 1 9.68 -5.04 -30.94
CA MET A 1 8.85 -4.09 -31.71
C MET A 1 8.72 -2.85 -30.84
N PRO A 2 9.44 -1.74 -31.10
CA PRO A 2 9.35 -0.56 -30.26
C PRO A 2 8.06 0.21 -30.57
N GLN A 3 7.46 0.72 -29.51
CA GLN A 3 6.21 1.47 -29.47
C GLN A 3 6.44 2.86 -30.10
N GLU A 4 5.69 3.19 -31.16
CA GLU A 4 5.77 4.49 -31.84
C GLU A 4 5.18 5.57 -30.91
N PHE A 5 6.06 6.37 -30.33
CA PHE A 5 5.68 7.59 -29.62
C PHE A 5 5.48 8.71 -30.64
N THR A 6 4.29 9.28 -30.66
CA THR A 6 3.96 10.46 -31.47
C THR A 6 4.08 11.73 -30.62
N PHE A 7 4.79 12.74 -31.11
CA PHE A 7 5.06 13.98 -30.36
C PHE A 7 4.29 15.17 -30.95
N ASP A 8 4.01 16.17 -30.12
CA ASP A 8 3.15 17.32 -30.45
C ASP A 8 3.69 18.14 -31.65
N SER A 9 5.01 18.16 -31.84
CA SER A 9 5.70 18.76 -33.00
C SER A 9 5.40 18.09 -34.34
N GLN A 10 4.86 16.86 -34.31
CA GLN A 10 4.45 16.10 -35.49
C GLN A 10 2.97 16.32 -35.82
N PHE A 11 2.23 17.11 -35.02
CA PHE A 11 0.85 17.48 -35.29
C PHE A 11 0.76 18.95 -35.72
N GLU A 12 0.15 19.20 -36.87
CA GLU A 12 -0.13 20.56 -37.36
C GLU A 12 -1.56 20.63 -37.88
N ASN A 13 -2.35 21.58 -37.37
CA ASN A 13 -3.77 21.74 -37.69
C ASN A 13 -4.59 20.44 -37.56
N GLY A 14 -4.28 19.62 -36.56
CA GLY A 14 -4.96 18.35 -36.28
C GLY A 14 -4.54 17.18 -37.17
N ASN A 15 -3.58 17.35 -38.08
CA ASN A 15 -3.06 16.27 -38.92
C ASN A 15 -1.67 15.83 -38.46
N PHE A 16 -1.46 14.51 -38.38
CA PHE A 16 -0.17 13.91 -38.08
C PHE A 16 0.72 13.91 -39.33
N ASN A 17 1.94 14.42 -39.21
CA ASN A 17 2.96 14.41 -40.25
C ASN A 17 4.18 13.62 -39.77
N ALA A 18 4.32 12.39 -40.25
CA ALA A 18 5.39 11.47 -39.89
C ALA A 18 6.79 11.91 -40.38
N ASP A 19 6.85 12.77 -41.40
CA ASP A 19 8.11 13.26 -41.98
C ASP A 19 8.70 14.44 -41.20
N LYS A 20 7.94 14.99 -40.23
CA LYS A 20 8.48 16.02 -39.34
C LYS A 20 9.35 15.37 -38.25
N PRO A 21 10.60 15.83 -38.08
CA PRO A 21 11.41 15.39 -36.95
C PRO A 21 10.69 15.76 -35.66
N SER A 22 10.67 14.85 -34.69
CA SER A 22 10.03 15.07 -33.38
C SER A 22 10.59 16.30 -32.64
N GLY A 23 11.75 16.83 -33.04
CA GLY A 23 12.40 17.99 -32.42
C GLY A 23 12.99 17.69 -31.02
N GLU A 24 12.61 16.57 -30.42
CA GLU A 24 13.09 16.08 -29.13
C GLU A 24 14.39 15.29 -29.30
N ILE A 25 15.50 15.83 -28.80
CA ILE A 25 16.79 15.13 -28.72
C ILE A 25 16.77 14.23 -27.48
N PHE A 26 16.36 12.98 -27.66
CA PHE A 26 16.44 11.97 -26.59
C PHE A 26 17.89 11.48 -26.41
N ASN A 27 18.67 12.17 -25.57
CA ASN A 27 20.05 11.78 -25.25
C ASN A 27 20.17 10.45 -24.46
N LYS A 28 19.06 9.93 -23.91
CA LYS A 28 18.98 8.60 -23.27
C LYS A 28 17.64 7.93 -23.57
N THR A 29 17.68 6.79 -24.25
CA THR A 29 16.50 5.93 -24.55
C THR A 29 16.32 4.79 -23.54
N ASN A 30 17.25 4.65 -22.58
CA ASN A 30 17.16 3.68 -21.48
C ASN A 30 17.73 4.31 -20.20
N SER A 31 17.07 4.09 -19.07
CA SER A 31 17.49 4.55 -17.75
C SER A 31 17.28 3.44 -16.73
N VAL A 32 18.36 2.97 -16.12
CA VAL A 32 18.33 2.08 -14.95
C VAL A 32 18.57 2.94 -13.73
N VAL A 33 17.58 3.01 -12.85
CA VAL A 33 17.63 3.87 -11.67
C VAL A 33 17.50 2.99 -10.41
N PRO A 34 18.62 2.61 -9.78
CA PRO A 34 18.59 1.75 -8.60
C PRO A 34 17.96 2.49 -7.40
N ASP A 35 16.98 1.83 -6.78
CA ASP A 35 16.30 2.32 -5.59
C ASP A 35 16.67 1.46 -4.36
N PHE A 36 16.97 2.12 -3.24
CA PHE A 36 17.30 1.44 -1.98
C PHE A 36 16.32 1.83 -0.88
N ASN A 37 15.83 0.81 -0.17
CA ASN A 37 14.84 0.92 0.89
C ASN A 37 15.33 0.14 2.12
N TRP A 38 15.06 0.64 3.32
CA TRP A 38 15.45 0.01 4.58
C TRP A 38 14.32 0.05 5.59
N GLY A 39 14.18 -0.95 6.45
CA GLY A 39 13.18 -0.94 7.51
C GLY A 39 13.49 -1.92 8.63
N ILE A 40 12.94 -1.63 9.80
CA ILE A 40 13.01 -2.46 10.99
C ILE A 40 11.62 -2.57 11.61
N ALA A 41 11.29 -3.75 12.13
CA ALA A 41 10.02 -4.01 12.77
C ALA A 41 10.22 -4.83 14.06
N TYR A 42 9.45 -4.47 15.08
CA TYR A 42 9.24 -5.23 16.29
C TYR A 42 7.84 -5.88 16.24
N ILE A 43 7.77 -7.18 16.48
CA ILE A 43 6.52 -7.94 16.51
C ILE A 43 6.53 -8.81 17.75
N HIS A 44 5.62 -8.54 18.67
CA HIS A 44 5.34 -9.41 19.80
C HIS A 44 4.17 -10.35 19.45
N SER A 45 4.37 -11.66 19.63
CA SER A 45 3.38 -12.67 19.28
C SER A 45 3.39 -13.82 20.30
N ASP A 46 2.61 -13.67 21.35
CA ASP A 46 2.30 -14.68 22.35
C ASP A 46 0.78 -14.97 22.36
N LYS A 47 0.43 -16.25 22.25
CA LYS A 47 -0.97 -16.71 22.28
C LYS A 47 -1.60 -16.64 23.67
N ASN A 48 -0.77 -16.62 24.71
CA ASN A 48 -1.21 -16.57 26.11
C ASN A 48 -1.46 -15.14 26.59
N LEU A 49 -0.94 -14.14 25.87
CA LEU A 49 -1.15 -12.74 26.20
C LEU A 49 -2.35 -12.17 25.47
N ASN A 50 -3.12 -11.36 26.19
CA ASN A 50 -4.29 -10.69 25.63
C ASN A 50 -3.91 -9.53 24.70
N ILE A 51 -2.67 -9.05 24.74
CA ILE A 51 -2.20 -7.92 23.94
C ILE A 51 -0.90 -8.30 23.26
N ASN A 52 -0.89 -8.16 21.93
CA ASN A 52 0.24 -8.47 21.07
C ASN A 52 0.62 -7.24 20.25
N PRO A 53 1.50 -6.37 20.80
CA PRO A 53 1.91 -5.14 20.13
C PRO A 53 2.92 -5.39 19.01
N TYR A 54 2.90 -4.51 18.02
CA TYR A 54 3.89 -4.44 16.95
C TYR A 54 4.13 -2.99 16.53
N ALA A 55 5.33 -2.71 16.07
CA ALA A 55 5.71 -1.40 15.55
C ALA A 55 6.82 -1.56 14.51
N GLY A 56 6.92 -0.63 13.58
CA GLY A 56 7.96 -0.62 12.56
C GLY A 56 8.19 0.78 12.02
N ILE A 57 9.39 0.94 11.48
CA ILE A 57 9.81 2.13 10.76
C ILE A 57 10.49 1.68 9.48
N SER A 58 10.19 2.35 8.37
CA SER A 58 10.76 2.09 7.07
C SER A 58 11.10 3.41 6.38
N LEU A 59 12.18 3.37 5.62
CA LEU A 59 12.72 4.43 4.80
C LEU A 59 12.71 3.96 3.36
N PHE A 60 12.01 4.71 2.51
CA PHE A 60 11.98 4.46 1.09
C PHE A 60 12.75 5.55 0.33
N HIS A 61 13.27 5.20 -0.84
CA HIS A 61 13.98 6.11 -1.74
C HIS A 61 15.25 6.74 -1.15
N ILE A 62 16.00 5.95 -0.38
CA ILE A 62 17.23 6.39 0.30
C ILE A 62 18.27 6.85 -0.73
N SER A 63 18.34 6.20 -1.90
CA SER A 63 19.26 6.56 -2.98
C SER A 63 18.87 7.85 -3.72
N MET A 64 17.72 8.45 -3.40
CA MET A 64 17.15 9.64 -4.05
C MET A 64 17.30 9.60 -5.58
N PRO A 65 16.68 8.60 -6.24
CA PRO A 65 16.80 8.40 -7.67
C PRO A 65 16.35 9.64 -8.45
N LYS A 66 17.04 9.95 -9.55
CA LYS A 66 16.67 11.08 -10.43
C LYS A 66 15.52 10.63 -11.33
N GLU A 67 14.39 11.31 -11.21
CA GLU A 67 13.21 11.12 -12.07
C GLU A 67 13.30 12.15 -13.20
N SER A 68 14.12 11.92 -14.22
CA SER A 68 13.98 12.67 -15.47
C SER A 68 14.53 11.94 -16.69
N PHE A 69 13.70 11.92 -17.76
CA PHE A 69 14.08 11.54 -19.11
C PHE A 69 14.54 12.74 -19.96
N THR A 70 14.35 13.97 -19.47
CA THR A 70 14.68 15.21 -20.19
C THR A 70 15.72 16.03 -19.42
N SER A 71 16.54 16.79 -20.15
CA SER A 71 17.69 17.53 -19.63
C SER A 71 17.35 18.72 -18.72
N ALA A 72 16.07 18.92 -18.39
CA ALA A 72 15.62 19.93 -17.44
C ALA A 72 15.74 19.40 -16.01
N ASP A 73 16.32 20.23 -15.13
CA ASP A 73 16.69 19.99 -13.74
C ASP A 73 15.94 18.82 -13.06
N GLY A 74 16.68 17.73 -12.86
CA GLY A 74 16.16 16.47 -12.35
C GLY A 74 15.63 16.58 -10.92
N GLU A 75 14.30 16.55 -10.80
CA GLU A 75 13.63 16.27 -9.54
C GLU A 75 14.08 14.88 -9.06
N ARG A 76 14.57 14.82 -7.82
CA ARG A 76 14.93 13.57 -7.16
C ARG A 76 13.72 13.08 -6.40
N LEU A 77 13.47 11.77 -6.45
CA LEU A 77 12.43 11.16 -5.64
C LEU A 77 12.79 11.36 -4.16
N PRO A 78 11.98 12.11 -3.39
CA PRO A 78 12.32 12.43 -2.02
C PRO A 78 12.15 11.19 -1.13
N ILE A 79 12.99 11.09 -0.10
CA ILE A 79 12.89 10.04 0.91
C ILE A 79 11.50 10.05 1.52
N ARG A 80 10.89 8.87 1.61
CA ARG A 80 9.61 8.64 2.28
C ARG A 80 9.84 7.87 3.57
N TRP A 81 9.45 8.48 4.68
CA TRP A 81 9.41 7.84 5.99
C TRP A 81 8.04 7.20 6.19
N VAL A 82 8.05 5.96 6.68
CA VAL A 82 6.84 5.21 7.01
C VAL A 82 6.99 4.67 8.41
N PHE A 83 6.05 5.02 9.28
CA PHE A 83 5.95 4.48 10.63
C PHE A 83 4.65 3.70 10.70
N ASN A 84 4.70 2.44 11.09
CA ASN A 84 3.51 1.62 11.26
C ASN A 84 3.52 0.97 12.64
N GLY A 85 2.35 0.73 13.19
CA GLY A 85 2.26 0.09 14.50
C GLY A 85 0.84 -0.20 14.90
N GLY A 86 0.70 -1.00 15.94
CA GLY A 86 -0.58 -1.46 16.39
C GLY A 86 -0.48 -2.50 17.47
N ALA A 87 -1.62 -3.02 17.87
CA ALA A 87 -1.71 -4.13 18.79
C ALA A 87 -2.92 -5.00 18.47
N LYS A 88 -2.69 -6.32 18.56
CA LYS A 88 -3.77 -7.31 18.50
C LYS A 88 -4.24 -7.61 19.91
N PHE A 89 -5.50 -7.31 20.16
CA PHE A 89 -6.20 -7.54 21.41
C PHE A 89 -7.02 -8.83 21.28
N LYS A 90 -6.63 -9.88 22.01
CA LYS A 90 -7.43 -11.10 22.14
C LYS A 90 -8.54 -10.82 23.15
N VAL A 91 -9.75 -10.59 22.64
CA VAL A 91 -10.93 -10.34 23.47
C VAL A 91 -11.43 -11.65 24.08
N ASN A 92 -11.44 -12.71 23.27
CA ASN A 92 -11.70 -14.10 23.70
C ASN A 92 -11.05 -15.07 22.70
N ASP A 93 -11.29 -16.37 22.83
CA ASP A 93 -10.68 -17.38 21.94
C ASP A 93 -11.14 -17.29 20.48
N LYS A 94 -12.27 -16.64 20.22
CA LYS A 94 -12.84 -16.48 18.86
C LYS A 94 -12.66 -15.08 18.29
N LEU A 95 -12.55 -14.05 19.13
CA LEU A 95 -12.52 -12.65 18.72
C LEU A 95 -11.18 -12.00 19.03
N VAL A 96 -10.52 -11.51 17.98
CA VAL A 96 -9.33 -10.68 18.05
C VAL A 96 -9.58 -9.35 17.37
N ILE A 97 -9.20 -8.24 18.00
CA ILE A 97 -9.27 -6.90 17.41
C ILE A 97 -7.85 -6.40 17.16
N ASP A 98 -7.55 -5.98 15.95
CA ASP A 98 -6.26 -5.42 15.55
C ASP A 98 -6.41 -3.91 15.37
N GLY A 99 -6.00 -3.14 16.38
CA GLY A 99 -5.92 -1.69 16.29
C GLY A 99 -4.59 -1.30 15.68
N ARG A 100 -4.61 -0.51 14.60
CA ARG A 100 -3.42 -0.21 13.79
C ARG A 100 -3.38 1.24 13.34
N GLY A 101 -2.17 1.72 13.13
CA GLY A 101 -1.87 3.05 12.63
C GLY A 101 -0.68 3.03 11.68
N LEU A 102 -0.68 3.98 10.76
CA LEU A 102 0.32 4.19 9.73
C LEU A 102 0.49 5.70 9.55
N PHE A 103 1.72 6.18 9.67
CA PHE A 103 2.09 7.57 9.43
C PHE A 103 3.15 7.62 8.33
N LEU A 104 2.88 8.38 7.28
CA LEU A 104 3.80 8.57 6.17
C LEU A 104 4.19 10.06 6.09
N LEU A 105 5.48 10.29 5.83
CA LEU A 105 6.03 11.61 5.57
C LEU A 105 6.90 11.54 4.32
N GLN A 106 6.56 12.34 3.31
CA GLN A 106 7.35 12.47 2.09
C GLN A 106 7.42 13.95 1.70
N LYS A 107 8.64 14.53 1.72
CA LYS A 107 8.85 15.98 1.56
C LYS A 107 7.97 16.76 2.55
N SER A 108 6.99 17.53 2.06
CA SER A 108 6.03 18.27 2.88
C SER A 108 4.68 17.56 3.05
N ALA A 109 4.45 16.48 2.31
CA ALA A 109 3.21 15.70 2.37
C ALA A 109 3.22 14.77 3.59
N LYS A 110 2.10 14.76 4.31
CA LYS A 110 1.87 13.90 5.47
C LYS A 110 0.59 13.12 5.26
N GLU A 111 0.64 11.83 5.50
CA GLU A 111 -0.53 10.97 5.43
C GLU A 111 -0.63 10.17 6.72
N ILE A 112 -1.82 10.11 7.31
CA ILE A 112 -2.07 9.41 8.56
C ILE A 112 -3.25 8.48 8.31
N ASN A 113 -3.04 7.19 8.52
CA ASN A 113 -4.09 6.19 8.50
C ASN A 113 -4.16 5.52 9.86
N PHE A 114 -5.36 5.29 10.37
CA PHE A 114 -5.54 4.50 11.57
C PHE A 114 -6.89 3.81 11.55
N GLY A 115 -6.99 2.66 12.19
CA GLY A 115 -8.17 1.84 12.09
C GLY A 115 -8.16 0.66 13.03
N ALA A 116 -9.23 -0.10 12.96
CA ALA A 116 -9.37 -1.36 13.67
C ALA A 116 -9.96 -2.41 12.74
N LEU A 117 -9.40 -3.61 12.79
CA LEU A 117 -9.89 -4.78 12.07
C LEU A 117 -10.16 -5.91 13.07
N ALA A 118 -11.41 -6.35 13.15
CA ALA A 118 -11.81 -7.49 13.95
C ALA A 118 -11.69 -8.79 13.14
N TYR A 119 -11.33 -9.86 13.84
CA TYR A 119 -11.21 -11.22 13.34
C TYR A 119 -12.08 -12.11 14.23
N TYR A 120 -13.12 -12.71 13.67
CA TYR A 120 -14.00 -13.63 14.36
C TYR A 120 -13.87 -15.04 13.78
N THR A 121 -13.26 -15.94 14.54
CA THR A 121 -13.11 -17.35 14.17
C THR A 121 -14.38 -18.12 14.48
N MET A 122 -14.93 -18.77 13.46
CA MET A 122 -16.12 -19.61 13.59
C MET A 122 -15.83 -20.85 14.47
N PRO A 123 -16.87 -21.45 15.09
CA PRO A 123 -16.69 -22.64 15.93
C PRO A 123 -15.96 -23.81 15.25
N ASP A 124 -16.14 -23.98 13.95
CA ASP A 124 -15.51 -25.05 13.16
C ASP A 124 -14.02 -24.78 12.84
N GLU A 125 -13.48 -23.63 13.28
CA GLU A 125 -12.09 -23.12 13.11
C GLU A 125 -11.56 -22.98 11.68
N ASP A 126 -12.27 -23.51 10.67
CA ASP A 126 -11.89 -23.42 9.26
C ASP A 126 -12.04 -22.01 8.67
N TYR A 127 -12.95 -21.22 9.24
CA TYR A 127 -13.33 -19.90 8.75
C TYR A 127 -13.13 -18.82 9.80
N THR A 128 -12.54 -17.70 9.38
CA THR A 128 -12.49 -16.47 10.17
C THR A 128 -13.10 -15.33 9.36
N VAL A 129 -14.13 -14.69 9.88
CA VAL A 129 -14.71 -13.47 9.29
C VAL A 129 -13.89 -12.28 9.75
N LEU A 130 -13.63 -11.35 8.83
CA LEU A 130 -12.92 -10.11 9.08
C LEU A 130 -13.84 -8.93 8.82
N GLY A 131 -13.80 -7.92 9.69
CA GLY A 131 -14.59 -6.71 9.52
C GLY A 131 -13.96 -5.55 10.26
N GLY A 132 -13.93 -4.37 9.65
CA GLY A 132 -13.24 -3.24 10.26
C GLY A 132 -13.36 -1.94 9.49
N VAL A 133 -12.85 -0.89 10.10
CA VAL A 133 -12.83 0.45 9.53
C VAL A 133 -11.42 1.01 9.67
N ASP A 134 -10.89 1.56 8.60
CA ASP A 134 -9.69 2.38 8.60
C ASP A 134 -10.07 3.82 8.20
N ILE A 135 -9.38 4.80 8.74
CA ILE A 135 -9.59 6.22 8.47
C ILE A 135 -8.29 6.77 7.93
N ARG A 136 -8.32 7.29 6.71
CA ARG A 136 -7.27 8.12 6.13
C ARG A 136 -7.58 9.56 6.49
N TRP A 137 -6.83 10.10 7.43
CA TRP A 137 -7.08 11.40 8.05
C TRP A 137 -7.20 12.49 6.97
N ASN A 138 -8.27 13.29 7.05
CA ASN A 138 -8.62 14.35 6.09
C ASN A 138 -8.87 13.88 4.64
N ASP A 139 -9.08 12.59 4.39
CA ASP A 139 -9.25 12.07 3.03
C ASP A 139 -10.45 11.13 2.89
N ALA A 140 -10.45 10.01 3.61
CA ALA A 140 -11.45 8.95 3.41
C ALA A 140 -11.66 8.06 4.63
N VAL A 141 -12.84 7.44 4.71
CA VAL A 141 -13.14 6.32 5.61
C VAL A 141 -13.24 5.04 4.78
N ILE A 142 -12.53 4.00 5.18
CA ILE A 142 -12.39 2.75 4.44
C ILE A 142 -13.08 1.64 5.23
N PHE A 143 -14.13 1.08 4.67
CA PHE A 143 -14.80 -0.09 5.23
C PHE A 143 -14.14 -1.35 4.69
N ASN A 144 -13.88 -2.31 5.58
CA ASN A 144 -13.27 -3.59 5.25
C ASN A 144 -14.21 -4.73 5.63
N LEU A 145 -14.37 -5.69 4.74
CA LEU A 145 -15.04 -6.97 4.98
C LEU A 145 -14.20 -8.09 4.38
N GLY A 146 -14.09 -9.23 5.05
CA GLY A 146 -13.33 -10.34 4.50
C GLY A 146 -13.69 -11.69 5.10
N LEU A 147 -13.19 -12.72 4.44
CA LEU A 147 -13.28 -14.10 4.86
C LEU A 147 -11.91 -14.74 4.70
N LYS A 148 -11.40 -15.31 5.78
CA LYS A 148 -10.23 -16.18 5.77
C LYS A 148 -10.70 -17.63 5.81
N HIS A 149 -10.16 -18.42 4.90
CA HIS A 149 -10.29 -19.87 4.89
C HIS A 149 -8.88 -20.47 4.79
N LYS A 150 -8.44 -21.15 5.85
CA LYS A 150 -7.08 -21.71 5.98
C LYS A 150 -5.99 -20.65 5.75
N SER A 151 -5.21 -20.80 4.68
CA SER A 151 -4.09 -19.93 4.31
C SER A 151 -4.49 -18.78 3.38
N ILE A 152 -5.75 -18.65 2.99
CA ILE A 152 -6.21 -17.62 2.06
C ILE A 152 -7.14 -16.65 2.78
N ILE A 153 -6.95 -15.35 2.56
CA ILE A 153 -7.85 -14.28 2.98
C ILE A 153 -8.40 -13.61 1.72
N TYR A 154 -9.72 -13.58 1.60
CA TYR A 154 -10.45 -12.77 0.64
C TYR A 154 -10.91 -11.51 1.38
N ARG A 155 -10.59 -10.33 0.86
CA ARG A 155 -10.97 -9.06 1.50
C ARG A 155 -11.52 -8.10 0.45
N LEU A 156 -12.67 -7.50 0.76
CA LEU A 156 -13.27 -6.39 0.06
C LEU A 156 -13.06 -5.12 0.89
N SER A 157 -12.69 -4.03 0.23
CA SER A 157 -12.64 -2.69 0.81
C SER A 157 -13.42 -1.69 -0.04
N TYR A 158 -14.01 -0.71 0.62
CA TYR A 158 -14.67 0.43 0.00
C TYR A 158 -14.26 1.69 0.72
N ASP A 159 -13.62 2.62 0.01
CA ASP A 159 -13.32 3.95 0.53
C ASP A 159 -14.48 4.92 0.29
N TYR A 160 -14.76 5.74 1.28
CA TYR A 160 -15.72 6.82 1.21
C TYR A 160 -14.97 8.11 1.46
N ASN A 161 -14.81 8.92 0.41
CA ASN A 161 -14.05 10.16 0.48
C ASN A 161 -14.80 11.21 1.30
N THR A 162 -14.15 11.74 2.33
CA THR A 162 -14.68 12.77 3.23
C THR A 162 -14.17 14.17 2.91
N SER A 163 -13.17 14.31 2.03
CA SER A 163 -12.57 15.60 1.67
C SER A 163 -13.42 16.42 0.67
N SER A 164 -13.46 17.74 0.89
CA SER A 164 -14.27 18.72 0.15
C SER A 164 -13.77 19.08 -1.26
N LEU A 165 -12.68 18.46 -1.73
CA LEU A 165 -12.16 18.63 -3.10
C LEU A 165 -12.91 17.76 -4.14
N ASN A 166 -13.92 17.01 -3.70
CA ASN A 166 -14.65 16.00 -4.49
C ASN A 166 -16.03 16.44 -5.00
N ASN A 167 -16.22 17.71 -5.36
CA ASN A 167 -17.44 18.14 -6.08
C ASN A 167 -17.59 17.52 -7.49
N PHE A 168 -16.68 16.64 -7.92
CA PHE A 168 -16.78 15.88 -9.18
C PHE A 168 -17.15 14.39 -9.03
N SER A 169 -17.07 13.79 -7.82
CA SER A 169 -17.32 12.33 -7.65
C SER A 169 -18.49 11.98 -6.71
N SER A 170 -19.15 12.96 -6.09
CA SER A 170 -20.29 12.75 -5.16
C SER A 170 -19.99 11.77 -4.01
N GLY A 171 -18.75 11.71 -3.52
CA GLY A 171 -18.36 10.79 -2.45
C GLY A 171 -18.32 9.30 -2.86
N ARG A 172 -18.35 8.99 -4.15
CA ARG A 172 -18.13 7.63 -4.66
C ARG A 172 -16.64 7.32 -4.58
N GLY A 173 -16.26 6.37 -3.73
CA GLY A 173 -14.91 5.82 -3.76
C GLY A 173 -14.80 4.60 -4.66
N GLY A 174 -13.64 3.96 -4.64
CA GLY A 174 -13.32 2.71 -5.30
C GLY A 174 -13.60 1.49 -4.41
N THR A 175 -14.23 0.49 -5.00
CA THR A 175 -14.26 -0.86 -4.44
C THR A 175 -12.99 -1.59 -4.82
N GLU A 176 -12.33 -2.18 -3.84
CA GLU A 176 -11.14 -3.00 -4.04
C GLU A 176 -11.38 -4.44 -3.57
N LEU A 177 -10.79 -5.39 -4.29
CA LEU A 177 -10.76 -6.81 -3.93
C LEU A 177 -9.31 -7.24 -3.76
N SER A 178 -9.01 -7.87 -2.62
CA SER A 178 -7.70 -8.42 -2.28
C SER A 178 -7.79 -9.91 -1.99
N ILE A 179 -6.83 -10.67 -2.51
CA ILE A 179 -6.62 -12.08 -2.17
C ILE A 179 -5.21 -12.20 -1.58
N ILE A 180 -5.13 -12.63 -0.33
CA ILE A 180 -3.86 -12.76 0.40
C ILE A 180 -3.63 -14.23 0.71
N TYR A 181 -2.52 -14.78 0.22
CA TYR A 181 -2.09 -16.14 0.54
C TYR A 181 -0.93 -16.11 1.54
N SER A 182 -1.16 -16.71 2.71
CA SER A 182 -0.20 -16.85 3.79
C SER A 182 0.06 -18.34 4.04
N PRO A 183 1.12 -18.93 3.44
CA PRO A 183 1.46 -20.33 3.64
C PRO A 183 1.79 -20.57 5.12
N GLY A 184 1.20 -21.62 5.70
CA GLY A 184 1.50 -22.01 7.08
C GLY A 184 2.97 -22.40 7.23
N LYS A 185 3.61 -21.98 8.34
CA LYS A 185 4.94 -22.51 8.69
C LYS A 185 4.80 -24.00 9.01
N ARG A 186 5.49 -24.88 8.26
CA ARG A 186 5.78 -26.24 8.73
C ARG A 186 6.73 -26.12 9.93
N ARG A 187 6.20 -26.25 11.15
CA ARG A 187 7.03 -26.37 12.35
C ARG A 187 7.63 -27.77 12.39
N ASN A 188 8.82 -27.93 11.80
CA ASN A 188 9.72 -29.03 12.18
C ASN A 188 10.44 -28.58 13.45
N THR A 189 9.83 -28.78 14.61
CA THR A 189 10.58 -28.71 15.88
C THR A 189 11.17 -30.11 16.09
N PRO A 190 12.50 -30.30 16.09
CA PRO A 190 13.08 -31.55 16.53
C PRO A 190 12.78 -31.67 18.03
N SER A 191 12.07 -32.73 18.42
CA SER A 191 11.98 -33.14 19.82
C SER A 191 13.35 -33.59 20.28
N TYR A 192 14.01 -32.80 21.13
CA TYR A 192 15.13 -33.31 21.92
C TYR A 192 14.53 -34.16 23.05
N GLN A 193 14.85 -35.46 23.04
CA GLN A 193 14.65 -36.37 24.16
C GLN A 193 15.72 -36.15 25.22
#